data_AF-A0A820N9Q7-F1
#
_entry.id   AF-A0A820N9Q7-F1
#
_cell.length_a   1.000
_cell.length_b   1.000
_cell.length_c   1.000
_cell.angle_alpha   90.00
_cell.angle_beta   90.00
_cell.angle_gamma   90.00
#
_symmetry.space_group_name_H-M   'P 1'
#
loop_
_entity.id
_entity.type
_entity.pdbx_description
1 polymer ?
#
loop_
_entity_poly.entity_id
_entity_poly.type
_entity_poly.pdbx_seq_one_letter_code
_entity_poly.pdbx_strand_id
1 'polypeptide(L)'
;MTKFVISDIDGTVTKSDVLGHIIPLLGGDWSHDGIAEFFNAIQENGYQFIYLSARAIGQSQITRNYLKKVKQSNRELPVGPLLISPDTLMTAFYREVILKKPEDFKIECLKNIASLFPGTNPFYAGFGNRIN
;
A
#
# COMPACT_ATOMS: atom_id res chain seq x y z
N MET A 1 -1.14 -22.70 -5.63
CA MET A 1 -2.03 -21.56 -5.97
C MET A 1 -1.44 -20.33 -5.33
N THR A 2 -1.22 -19.25 -6.09
CA THR A 2 -0.66 -18.00 -5.56
C THR A 2 -1.61 -17.39 -4.53
N LYS A 3 -1.06 -16.98 -3.38
CA LYS A 3 -1.80 -16.30 -2.31
C LYS A 3 -1.22 -14.91 -2.10
N PHE A 4 -2.10 -13.92 -2.10
CA PHE A 4 -1.70 -12.52 -1.96
C PHE A 4 -1.80 -12.04 -0.53
N VAL A 5 -0.80 -11.26 -0.14
CA VAL A 5 -0.83 -10.42 1.06
C VAL A 5 -1.00 -8.99 0.60
N ILE A 6 -2.02 -8.34 1.14
CA ILE A 6 -2.34 -6.95 0.84
C ILE A 6 -1.66 -6.06 1.87
N SER A 7 -1.01 -4.98 1.42
CA SER A 7 -0.52 -3.95 2.33
C SER A 7 -1.03 -2.60 1.86
N ASP A 8 -1.70 -1.89 2.76
CA ASP A 8 -1.80 -0.45 2.65
C ASP A 8 -0.41 0.19 2.74
N ILE A 9 -0.25 1.41 2.23
CA ILE A 9 1.03 2.12 2.26
C ILE A 9 0.99 3.23 3.31
N ASP A 10 -0.01 4.10 3.22
CA ASP A 10 -0.12 5.27 4.09
C ASP A 10 -0.47 4.81 5.52
N GLY A 11 0.36 5.20 6.49
CA GLY A 11 0.22 4.82 7.89
C GLY A 11 0.52 3.36 8.21
N THR A 12 0.82 2.53 7.20
CA THR A 12 1.12 1.09 7.36
C THR A 12 2.56 0.77 6.98
N VAL A 13 2.97 1.15 5.76
CA VAL A 13 4.38 1.15 5.40
C VAL A 13 5.03 2.42 5.94
N THR A 14 4.40 3.57 5.71
CA THR A 14 4.84 4.86 6.29
C THR A 14 4.40 4.99 7.74
N LYS A 15 5.20 5.64 8.58
CA LYS A 15 4.86 5.93 9.99
C LYS A 15 3.73 6.95 10.20
N SER A 16 3.15 7.55 9.15
CA SER A 16 2.11 8.60 9.30
C SER A 16 1.19 8.72 8.08
N ASP A 17 -0.09 9.00 8.38
CA ASP A 17 -1.17 9.22 7.41
C ASP A 17 -1.11 10.61 6.76
N VAL A 18 -1.02 11.68 7.56
CA VAL A 18 -1.24 13.06 7.09
C VAL A 18 -0.03 13.62 6.34
N LEU A 19 1.18 13.22 6.75
CA LEU A 19 2.42 13.71 6.17
C LEU A 19 2.86 12.91 4.93
N GLY A 20 2.15 11.83 4.57
CA GLY A 20 2.50 10.90 3.50
C GLY A 20 2.64 11.53 2.10
N HIS A 21 1.90 12.60 1.81
CA HIS A 21 2.01 13.31 0.52
C HIS A 21 3.29 14.17 0.38
N ILE A 22 3.92 14.56 1.50
CA ILE A 22 5.03 15.52 1.53
C ILE A 22 6.32 14.85 1.98
N ILE A 23 6.25 13.90 2.91
CA ILE A 23 7.39 13.18 3.50
C ILE A 23 8.34 12.52 2.47
N PRO A 24 7.87 11.89 1.38
CA PRO A 24 8.76 11.30 0.38
C PRO A 24 9.73 12.31 -0.26
N LEU A 25 9.42 13.61 -0.16
CA LEU A 25 10.22 14.72 -0.69
C LEU A 25 11.24 15.26 0.32
N LEU A 26 11.10 14.95 1.61
CA LEU A 26 11.92 15.51 2.70
C LEU A 26 13.18 14.69 3.02
N GLY A 27 13.36 13.53 2.37
CA GLY A 27 14.50 12.64 2.59
C GLY A 27 14.40 11.84 3.89
N GLY A 28 15.19 10.76 4.02
CA GLY A 28 15.16 9.84 5.18
C GLY A 28 14.25 8.62 5.00
N ASP A 29 14.47 7.58 5.82
CA ASP A 29 13.59 6.41 5.89
C ASP A 29 12.45 6.70 6.88
N TRP A 30 11.22 6.71 6.36
CA TRP A 30 9.99 7.00 7.10
C TRP A 30 9.11 5.77 7.26
N SER A 31 9.68 4.58 7.02
CA SER A 31 8.98 3.33 7.20
C SER A 31 8.98 2.85 8.66
N HIS A 32 8.02 1.98 9.01
CA HIS A 32 8.02 1.29 10.30
C HIS A 32 9.28 0.42 10.46
N ASP A 33 9.87 0.42 11.65
CA ASP A 33 11.10 -0.35 11.90
C ASP A 33 10.82 -1.85 11.79
N GLY A 34 11.66 -2.59 11.09
CA GLY A 34 11.54 -4.04 10.89
C GLY A 34 10.55 -4.46 9.79
N ILE A 35 9.93 -3.52 9.07
CA ILE A 35 8.93 -3.85 8.04
C ILE A 35 9.56 -4.57 6.85
N ALA A 36 10.80 -4.25 6.48
CA ALA A 36 11.44 -4.93 5.35
C ALA A 36 11.71 -6.39 5.69
N GLU A 37 12.24 -6.68 6.87
CA GLU A 37 12.47 -8.03 7.36
C GLU A 37 11.14 -8.80 7.47
N PHE A 38 10.12 -8.18 8.05
CA PHE A 38 8.80 -8.78 8.20
C PHE A 38 8.15 -9.14 6.85
N PHE A 39 8.14 -8.22 5.89
CA PHE A 39 7.55 -8.49 4.57
C PHE A 39 8.37 -9.52 3.78
N ASN A 40 9.70 -9.49 3.88
CA ASN A 40 10.52 -10.54 3.26
C ASN A 40 10.26 -11.92 3.87
N ALA A 41 10.09 -12.03 5.19
CA ALA A 41 9.76 -13.31 5.81
C ALA A 41 8.43 -13.87 5.27
N ILE A 42 7.44 -13.01 5.02
CA ILE A 42 6.18 -13.39 4.36
C ILE A 42 6.43 -13.84 2.91
N GLN A 43 7.23 -13.11 2.14
CA GLN A 43 7.54 -13.48 0.75
C GLN A 43 8.32 -14.81 0.65
N GLU A 44 9.28 -15.03 1.55
CA GLU A 44 10.07 -16.27 1.65
C GLU A 44 9.19 -17.49 1.95
N ASN A 45 8.00 -17.30 2.56
CA ASN A 45 6.98 -18.33 2.74
C ASN A 45 6.07 -18.53 1.51
N GLY A 46 6.40 -17.94 0.36
CA GLY A 46 5.72 -18.16 -0.92
C GLY A 46 4.51 -17.24 -1.19
N TYR A 47 4.23 -16.29 -0.29
CA TYR A 47 3.18 -15.30 -0.51
C TYR A 47 3.66 -14.17 -1.42
N GLN A 48 2.74 -13.54 -2.15
CA GLN A 48 3.04 -12.42 -3.06
C GLN A 48 2.38 -11.14 -2.55
N PHE A 49 3.07 -10.00 -2.63
CA PHE A 49 2.54 -8.74 -2.13
C PHE A 49 1.74 -7.99 -3.19
N ILE A 50 0.65 -7.35 -2.78
CA ILE A 50 -0.05 -6.29 -3.52
C ILE A 50 -0.12 -5.07 -2.60
N TYR A 51 0.34 -3.92 -3.09
CA TYR A 51 0.33 -2.66 -2.33
C TYR A 51 -0.86 -1.78 -2.75
N LEU A 52 -1.54 -1.18 -1.77
CA LEU A 52 -2.66 -0.27 -1.96
C LEU A 52 -2.33 1.12 -1.42
N SER A 53 -2.78 2.16 -2.13
CA SER A 53 -2.64 3.55 -1.69
C SER A 53 -3.86 4.36 -2.14
N ALA A 54 -4.45 5.12 -1.21
CA ALA A 54 -5.55 6.03 -1.54
C ALA A 54 -5.08 7.34 -2.20
N ARG A 55 -3.77 7.58 -2.28
CA ARG A 55 -3.19 8.72 -3.00
C ARG A 55 -3.68 8.79 -4.44
N ALA A 56 -3.70 9.99 -4.99
CA ALA A 56 -4.08 10.24 -6.37
C ALA A 56 -3.11 9.62 -7.39
N ILE A 57 -3.61 9.31 -8.58
CA ILE A 57 -2.83 8.71 -9.69
C ILE A 57 -1.60 9.55 -10.06
N GLY A 58 -1.67 10.88 -9.91
CA GLY A 58 -0.56 11.80 -10.15
C GLY A 58 0.66 11.57 -9.24
N GLN A 59 0.49 10.87 -8.11
CA GLN A 59 1.57 10.51 -7.17
C GLN A 59 2.10 9.08 -7.38
N SER A 60 1.60 8.33 -8.36
CA SER A 60 1.96 6.92 -8.57
C SER A 60 3.47 6.68 -8.69
N GLN A 61 4.20 7.53 -9.42
CA GLN A 61 5.64 7.39 -9.57
C GLN A 61 6.40 7.64 -8.26
N ILE A 62 5.98 8.66 -7.49
CA ILE A 62 6.61 9.00 -6.21
C ILE A 62 6.37 7.86 -5.21
N THR A 63 5.14 7.35 -5.11
CA THR A 63 4.78 6.24 -4.22
C THR A 63 5.54 4.96 -4.59
N ARG A 64 5.66 4.64 -5.89
CA ARG A 64 6.45 3.50 -6.36
C ARG A 64 7.94 3.64 -6.02
N ASN A 65 8.50 4.84 -6.21
CA ASN A 65 9.89 5.12 -5.90
C ASN A 65 10.15 5.06 -4.39
N TYR A 66 9.19 5.49 -3.56
CA TYR A 66 9.26 5.34 -2.11
C TYR A 66 9.40 3.87 -1.72
N LEU A 67 8.49 3.00 -2.17
CA LEU A 67 8.55 1.56 -1.84
C LEU A 67 9.90 0.93 -2.22
N LYS A 68 10.44 1.27 -3.39
CA LYS A 68 11.76 0.79 -3.85
C LYS A 68 12.94 1.30 -3.02
N LYS A 69 12.78 2.42 -2.32
CA LYS A 69 13.83 3.02 -1.50
C LYS A 69 13.79 2.54 -0.04
N VAL A 70 12.68 1.95 0.41
CA VAL A 70 12.60 1.38 1.76
C VAL A 70 13.57 0.21 1.84
N LYS A 71 14.58 0.36 2.70
CA LYS A 71 15.63 -0.63 2.91
C LYS A 71 16.07 -0.64 4.37
N GLN A 72 15.89 -1.78 5.05
CA GLN A 72 16.26 -1.98 6.45
C GLN A 72 17.11 -3.24 6.57
N SER A 73 18.19 -3.18 7.35
CA SER A 73 19.17 -4.28 7.53
C SER A 73 19.57 -4.97 6.21
N ASN A 74 19.78 -4.18 5.17
CA ASN A 74 20.14 -4.63 3.82
C ASN A 74 19.05 -5.41 3.04
N ARG A 75 17.81 -5.44 3.54
CA ARG A 75 16.62 -5.98 2.84
C ARG A 75 15.74 -4.84 2.33
N GLU A 76 15.25 -4.99 1.10
CA GLU A 76 14.28 -4.08 0.47
C GLU A 76 12.88 -4.66 0.60
N LEU A 77 11.83 -3.86 0.44
CA LEU A 77 10.46 -4.40 0.41
C LEU A 77 10.28 -5.40 -0.75
N PRO A 78 9.50 -6.48 -0.56
CA PRO A 78 9.09 -7.39 -1.63
C PRO A 78 8.51 -6.65 -2.83
N VAL A 79 8.89 -7.06 -4.04
CA VAL A 79 8.30 -6.52 -5.27
C VAL A 79 6.83 -6.95 -5.37
N GLY A 80 5.96 -6.00 -5.72
CA GLY A 80 4.54 -6.24 -5.95
C GLY A 80 3.87 -5.11 -6.73
N PRO A 81 2.70 -5.37 -7.34
CA PRO A 81 1.91 -4.32 -7.97
C PRO A 81 1.49 -3.24 -6.96
N LEU A 82 1.46 -1.99 -7.43
CA LEU A 82 0.92 -0.84 -6.71
C LEU A 82 -0.44 -0.48 -7.33
N LEU A 83 -1.49 -0.56 -6.52
CA LEU A 83 -2.84 -0.15 -6.86
C LEU A 83 -3.13 1.18 -6.19
N ILE A 84 -3.50 2.18 -6.99
CA ILE A 84 -3.60 3.57 -6.58
C ILE A 84 -4.93 4.17 -7.03
N SER A 85 -5.44 5.15 -6.29
CA SER A 85 -6.70 5.80 -6.65
C SER A 85 -6.63 6.40 -8.06
N PRO A 86 -7.64 6.18 -8.92
CA PRO A 86 -7.71 6.79 -10.25
C PRO A 86 -8.01 8.30 -10.17
N ASP A 87 -8.35 8.80 -8.98
CA ASP A 87 -8.71 10.20 -8.76
C ASP A 87 -7.54 11.14 -8.98
N THR A 88 -7.85 12.37 -9.39
CA THR A 88 -6.89 13.48 -9.41
C THR A 88 -6.50 13.88 -7.99
N LEU A 89 -5.41 14.64 -7.83
CA LEU A 89 -4.95 15.14 -6.53
C LEU A 89 -6.03 15.95 -5.79
N MET A 90 -6.76 16.81 -6.49
CA MET A 90 -7.84 17.61 -5.91
C MET A 90 -8.99 16.72 -5.42
N THR A 91 -9.40 15.75 -6.23
CA THR A 91 -10.49 14.82 -5.89
C THR A 91 -10.10 13.89 -4.73
N ALA A 92 -8.89 13.35 -4.74
CA ALA A 92 -8.39 12.50 -3.68
C ALA A 92 -8.28 13.26 -2.35
N PHE A 93 -7.71 14.48 -2.38
CA PHE A 93 -7.62 15.34 -1.19
C PHE A 93 -9.01 15.68 -0.62
N TYR A 94 -9.97 16.00 -1.49
CA TYR A 94 -11.36 16.24 -1.07
C TYR A 94 -11.97 15.00 -0.40
N ARG A 95 -11.80 13.82 -0.99
CA ARG A 95 -12.28 12.54 -0.41
C ARG A 95 -11.63 12.25 0.93
N GLU A 96 -10.36 12.57 1.10
CA GLU A 96 -9.62 12.26 2.32
C GLU A 96 -9.91 13.25 3.46
N VAL A 97 -9.87 14.56 3.19
CA VAL A 97 -9.96 15.59 4.23
C VAL A 97 -11.40 15.97 4.56
N ILE A 98 -12.24 16.06 3.53
CA ILE A 98 -13.62 16.55 3.68
C ILE A 98 -14.57 15.37 3.86
N LEU A 99 -14.53 14.40 2.94
CA LEU A 99 -15.43 13.26 3.01
C LEU A 99 -14.95 12.17 3.97
N LYS A 100 -13.64 12.07 4.21
CA LYS A 100 -12.96 11.02 5.00
C LYS A 100 -13.28 9.59 4.53
N LYS A 101 -13.25 9.34 3.22
CA LYS A 101 -13.59 8.04 2.60
C LYS A 101 -12.48 7.40 1.72
N PRO A 102 -11.23 7.25 2.20
CA PRO A 102 -10.20 6.55 1.43
C PRO A 102 -10.49 5.05 1.22
N GLU A 103 -11.31 4.44 2.08
CA GLU A 103 -11.64 3.01 2.05
C GLU A 103 -12.53 2.61 0.87
N ASP A 104 -13.38 3.50 0.35
CA ASP A 104 -14.28 3.20 -0.77
C ASP A 104 -13.49 2.67 -1.98
N PHE A 105 -12.40 3.34 -2.33
CA PHE A 105 -11.48 2.90 -3.38
C PHE A 105 -10.84 1.55 -3.05
N LYS A 106 -10.32 1.38 -1.82
CA LYS A 106 -9.61 0.16 -1.41
C LYS A 106 -10.54 -1.06 -1.49
N ILE A 107 -11.78 -0.92 -1.03
CA ILE A 107 -12.79 -1.98 -1.05
C ILE A 107 -13.14 -2.35 -2.50
N GLU A 108 -13.39 -1.36 -3.35
CA GLU A 108 -13.71 -1.61 -4.77
C GLU A 108 -12.54 -2.30 -5.48
N CYS A 109 -11.32 -1.82 -5.25
CA CYS A 109 -10.11 -2.38 -5.83
C CYS A 109 -9.91 -3.86 -5.43
N LEU A 110 -10.05 -4.18 -4.14
CA LEU A 110 -9.92 -5.55 -3.65
C LEU A 110 -11.04 -6.47 -4.17
N LYS A 111 -12.28 -5.98 -4.28
CA LYS A 111 -13.38 -6.73 -4.91
C LYS A 111 -13.09 -7.06 -6.36
N ASN A 112 -12.55 -6.11 -7.11
CA ASN A 112 -12.19 -6.28 -8.52
C ASN A 112 -11.04 -7.29 -8.70
N ILE A 113 -10.09 -7.36 -7.77
CA ILE A 113 -9.06 -8.40 -7.80
C ILE A 113 -9.66 -9.76 -7.46
N ALA A 114 -10.49 -9.85 -6.41
CA ALA A 114 -11.11 -11.11 -6.01
C ALA A 114 -11.94 -11.74 -7.12
N SER A 115 -12.64 -10.92 -7.92
CA SER A 115 -13.45 -11.41 -9.03
C SER A 115 -12.65 -12.06 -10.16
N LEU A 116 -11.34 -11.81 -10.25
CA LEU A 116 -10.43 -12.48 -11.20
C LEU A 116 -10.11 -13.93 -10.79
N PHE A 117 -10.47 -14.35 -9.58
CA PHE A 117 -10.16 -15.68 -9.03
C PHE A 117 -11.45 -16.43 -8.63
N PRO A 118 -12.26 -16.88 -9.59
CA PRO A 118 -13.52 -17.56 -9.30
C PRO A 118 -13.29 -18.87 -8.53
N GLY A 119 -14.10 -19.10 -7.49
CA GLY A 119 -14.07 -20.34 -6.70
C GLY A 119 -12.95 -20.42 -5.66
N THR A 120 -12.16 -19.37 -5.45
CA THR A 120 -11.15 -19.32 -4.38
C THR A 120 -10.96 -17.90 -3.85
N ASN A 121 -10.62 -17.76 -2.57
CA ASN A 121 -10.15 -16.48 -2.06
C ASN A 121 -8.65 -16.33 -2.38
N PRO A 122 -8.24 -15.36 -3.23
CA PRO A 122 -6.83 -15.18 -3.55
C PRO A 122 -6.07 -14.46 -2.41
N PHE A 123 -6.77 -13.80 -1.49
CA PHE A 123 -6.17 -13.06 -0.38
C PHE A 123 -5.93 -13.98 0.83
N TYR A 124 -4.75 -13.84 1.43
CA TYR A 124 -4.37 -14.55 2.64
C TYR A 124 -4.43 -13.64 3.87
N ALA A 125 -3.88 -12.43 3.77
CA ALA A 125 -3.85 -11.45 4.85
C ALA A 125 -3.86 -10.02 4.30
N GLY A 126 -4.18 -9.07 5.17
CA GLY A 126 -4.12 -7.63 4.88
C GLY A 126 -3.48 -6.87 6.03
N PHE A 127 -2.60 -5.91 5.70
CA PHE A 127 -2.03 -4.95 6.64
C PHE A 127 -2.61 -3.56 6.35
N GLY A 128 -3.11 -2.91 7.40
CA GLY A 128 -3.70 -1.58 7.35
C GLY A 128 -3.61 -0.93 8.72
N ASN A 129 -3.75 0.40 8.76
CA ASN A 129 -3.56 1.21 9.96
C ASN A 129 -4.86 1.81 10.53
N ARG A 130 -5.97 1.65 9.80
CA ARG A 130 -7.31 2.09 10.24
C ARG A 130 -8.14 0.88 10.59
N ILE A 131 -8.81 0.95 11.75
CA ILE A 131 -9.57 -0.17 12.34
C ILE A 131 -10.89 -0.41 11.60
N ASN A 132 -11.46 0.61 10.96
CA ASN A 132 -12.76 0.63 10.27
C ASN A 132 -13.75 -0.46 10.69
#